data_AF-A0A073J3Q7-F1
#
_entry.id   AF-A0A073J3Q7-F1
#
_cell.length_a   1.000
_cell.length_b   1.000
_cell.length_c   1.000
_cell.angle_alpha   90.00
_cell.angle_beta   90.00
_cell.angle_gamma   90.00
#
_symmetry.space_group_name_H-M   'P 1'
#
loop_
_entity.id
_entity.type
_entity.pdbx_description
1 polymer ?
#
loop_
_entity_poly.entity_id
_entity_poly.type
_entity_poly.pdbx_seq_one_letter_code
_entity_poly.pdbx_strand_id
1 'polypeptide(L)'
;MLKSLIVAAVTLPLASVAIAQTANVSGYTNIDDIDVIGSDGGKIGEVETVLVDDAGMPVAVVVEINNGFLDLGDSDVIMQMDTLTWKDGRYATTMTSEDIGGLPMWDD
;
A
#
# COMPACT_ATOMS: atom_id res chain seq x y z
N MET A 1 9.68 19.59 67.55
CA MET A 1 8.64 18.55 67.58
C MET A 1 7.71 18.75 66.41
N LEU A 2 7.60 17.75 65.54
CA LEU A 2 6.77 17.73 64.33
C LEU A 2 5.30 17.46 64.73
N LYS A 3 4.33 18.23 64.23
CA LYS A 3 2.89 17.93 64.35
C LYS A 3 2.22 18.01 62.97
N SER A 4 1.47 16.95 62.70
CA SER A 4 1.00 16.41 61.42
C SER A 4 0.30 17.34 60.42
N LEU A 5 0.55 17.00 59.15
CA LEU A 5 -0.28 17.21 57.95
C LEU A 5 -1.63 16.49 58.02
N ILE A 6 -2.71 17.14 57.51
CA ILE A 6 -3.91 16.48 56.93
C ILE A 6 -4.37 17.36 55.73
N VAL A 7 -4.04 16.99 54.49
CA VAL A 7 -4.85 16.32 53.44
C VAL A 7 -5.97 17.16 52.83
N ALA A 8 -5.88 17.38 51.50
CA ALA A 8 -6.96 17.13 50.55
C ALA A 8 -6.39 17.12 49.11
N ALA A 9 -5.95 15.96 48.63
CA ALA A 9 -5.63 15.77 47.21
C ALA A 9 -6.95 15.47 46.48
N VAL A 10 -7.49 16.46 45.77
CA VAL A 10 -8.64 16.29 44.88
C VAL A 10 -8.16 15.49 43.66
N THR A 11 -8.51 14.22 43.60
CA THR A 11 -8.30 13.39 42.39
C THR A 11 -9.44 13.66 41.42
N LEU A 12 -9.19 14.50 40.41
CA LEU A 12 -10.06 14.61 39.24
C LEU A 12 -9.92 13.34 38.39
N PRO A 13 -11.02 12.67 37.98
CA PRO A 13 -10.92 11.62 36.98
C PRO A 13 -10.47 12.26 35.67
N LEU A 14 -9.31 11.84 35.15
CA LEU A 14 -8.91 12.11 33.78
C LEU A 14 -9.88 11.37 32.87
N ALA A 15 -10.97 12.03 32.49
CA ALA A 15 -11.78 11.60 31.35
C ALA A 15 -10.88 11.79 30.12
N SER A 16 -10.22 10.71 29.68
CA SER A 16 -9.51 10.71 28.40
C SER A 16 -10.54 10.97 27.31
N VAL A 17 -10.54 12.20 26.80
CA VAL A 17 -11.26 12.53 25.57
C VAL A 17 -10.52 11.79 24.46
N ALA A 18 -11.07 10.66 24.00
CA ALA A 18 -10.59 10.04 22.78
C ALA A 18 -10.87 11.02 21.65
N ILE A 19 -9.83 11.76 21.22
CA ILE A 19 -9.91 12.56 20.01
C ILE A 19 -9.88 11.56 18.86
N ALA A 20 -11.03 11.35 18.22
CA ALA A 20 -11.08 10.65 16.95
C ALA A 20 -10.26 11.47 15.96
N GLN A 21 -9.09 10.96 15.56
CA GLN A 21 -8.28 11.59 14.53
C GLN A 21 -9.03 11.47 13.20
N THR A 22 -9.62 12.57 12.75
CA THR A 22 -10.23 12.62 11.43
C THR A 22 -9.12 12.55 10.37
N ALA A 23 -9.02 11.42 9.67
CA ALA A 23 -8.14 11.31 8.52
C ALA A 23 -8.70 12.18 7.37
N ASN A 24 -7.89 13.10 6.87
CA ASN A 24 -8.22 13.82 5.64
C ASN A 24 -7.78 12.96 4.45
N VAL A 25 -8.72 12.26 3.84
CA VAL A 25 -8.47 11.30 2.74
C VAL A 25 -8.61 11.93 1.35
N SER A 26 -8.83 13.24 1.25
CA SER A 26 -9.07 13.90 -0.04
C SER A 26 -7.91 13.85 -1.03
N GLY A 27 -6.71 13.50 -0.57
CA GLY A 27 -5.53 13.28 -1.41
C GLY A 27 -5.14 11.81 -1.57
N TYR A 28 -5.96 10.86 -1.12
CA TYR A 28 -5.66 9.44 -1.21
C TYR A 28 -6.26 8.86 -2.50
N THR A 29 -5.54 7.90 -3.07
CA THR A 29 -5.97 7.14 -4.23
C THR A 29 -5.95 5.68 -3.85
N ASN A 30 -7.04 4.96 -4.13
CA ASN A 30 -7.00 3.50 -4.09
C ASN A 30 -6.15 3.03 -5.26
N ILE A 31 -5.18 2.15 -4.99
CA ILE A 31 -4.28 1.62 -6.01
C ILE A 31 -4.66 0.24 -6.50
N ASP A 32 -5.66 -0.39 -5.88
CA ASP A 32 -6.37 -1.56 -6.39
C ASP A 32 -6.98 -1.27 -7.78
N ASP A 33 -6.95 -2.25 -8.68
CA ASP A 33 -7.38 -2.17 -10.09
C ASP A 33 -6.65 -1.11 -10.94
N ILE A 34 -5.51 -0.56 -10.47
CA ILE A 34 -4.78 0.44 -11.26
C ILE A 34 -3.97 -0.23 -12.36
N ASP A 35 -4.18 0.24 -13.59
CA ASP A 35 -3.39 -0.16 -14.76
C ASP A 35 -1.88 0.03 -14.53
N VAL A 36 -1.12 -1.01 -14.88
CA VAL A 36 0.33 -0.94 -15.08
C VAL A 36 0.61 -0.88 -16.58
N ILE A 37 1.26 0.20 -17.01
CA ILE A 37 1.53 0.50 -18.42
C ILE A 37 3.00 0.25 -18.75
N GLY A 38 3.25 -0.46 -19.85
CA GLY A 38 4.57 -0.71 -20.38
C GLY A 38 5.17 0.48 -21.11
N SER A 39 6.46 0.36 -21.45
CA SER A 39 7.21 1.40 -22.18
C SER A 39 6.67 1.68 -23.59
N ASP A 40 5.93 0.74 -24.17
CA ASP A 40 5.25 0.87 -25.46
C ASP A 40 3.86 1.53 -25.35
N GLY A 41 3.41 1.85 -24.13
CA GLY A 41 2.09 2.40 -23.84
C GLY A 41 0.98 1.35 -23.77
N GLY A 42 1.31 0.07 -23.93
CA GLY A 42 0.38 -1.05 -23.74
C GLY A 42 0.12 -1.32 -22.28
N LYS A 43 -1.07 -1.83 -21.96
CA LYS A 43 -1.37 -2.34 -20.62
C LYS A 43 -0.68 -3.68 -20.43
N ILE A 44 0.05 -3.80 -19.31
CA ILE A 44 0.69 -5.03 -18.86
C ILE A 44 -0.26 -5.82 -17.95
N GLY A 45 -0.96 -5.12 -17.06
CA GLY A 45 -1.76 -5.74 -16.02
C GLY A 45 -2.41 -4.71 -15.11
N GLU A 46 -2.91 -5.17 -13.97
CA GLU A 46 -3.58 -4.37 -12.93
C GLU A 46 -2.93 -4.65 -11.57
N VAL A 47 -2.91 -3.65 -10.69
CA VAL A 47 -2.44 -3.83 -9.31
C VAL A 47 -3.53 -4.51 -8.48
N GLU A 48 -3.19 -5.63 -7.86
CA GLU A 48 -4.09 -6.39 -6.97
C GLU A 48 -3.89 -6.01 -5.50
N THR A 49 -2.64 -5.89 -5.06
CA THR A 49 -2.36 -5.62 -3.65
C THR A 49 -0.99 -4.98 -3.42
N VAL A 50 -0.80 -4.45 -2.22
CA VAL A 50 0.44 -3.85 -1.75
C VAL A 50 1.14 -4.79 -0.79
N LEU A 51 2.42 -5.05 -1.05
CA LEU A 51 3.29 -5.78 -0.13
C LEU A 51 4.07 -4.79 0.73
N VAL A 52 4.09 -5.06 2.03
CA VAL A 52 4.80 -4.27 3.04
C VAL A 52 5.95 -5.06 3.65
N ASP A 53 6.99 -4.35 4.08
CA ASP A 53 8.09 -4.94 4.86
C ASP A 53 7.72 -5.14 6.35
N ASP A 54 8.67 -5.66 7.14
CA ASP A 54 8.50 -5.89 8.58
C ASP A 54 8.21 -4.62 9.39
N ALA A 55 8.52 -3.44 8.84
CA ALA A 55 8.23 -2.14 9.44
C ALA A 55 6.86 -1.59 9.01
N GLY A 56 6.13 -2.29 8.14
CA GLY A 56 4.84 -1.87 7.58
C GLY A 56 4.97 -0.87 6.43
N MET A 57 6.16 -0.74 5.83
CA MET A 57 6.39 0.17 4.71
C MET A 57 6.07 -0.52 3.38
N PRO A 58 5.29 0.11 2.47
CA PRO A 58 5.08 -0.41 1.13
C PRO A 58 6.41 -0.53 0.37
N VAL A 59 6.70 -1.72 -0.15
CA VAL A 59 7.95 -2.01 -0.89
C VAL A 59 7.71 -2.58 -2.29
N ALA A 60 6.56 -3.21 -2.50
CA ALA A 60 6.17 -3.79 -3.79
C ALA A 60 4.65 -3.79 -3.95
N VAL A 61 4.20 -4.04 -5.17
CA VAL A 61 2.82 -4.37 -5.50
C VAL A 61 2.78 -5.74 -6.18
N VAL A 62 1.67 -6.43 -6.00
CA VAL A 62 1.32 -7.59 -6.82
C VAL A 62 0.57 -7.07 -8.04
N VAL A 63 1.01 -7.51 -9.22
CA VAL A 63 0.39 -7.14 -10.50
C VAL A 63 -0.11 -8.40 -11.17
N GLU A 64 -1.42 -8.45 -11.43
CA GLU A 64 -2.03 -9.49 -12.25
C GLU A 64 -1.71 -9.23 -13.73
N ILE A 65 -0.91 -10.11 -14.32
CA ILE A 65 -0.52 -10.03 -15.73
C ILE A 65 -1.58 -10.72 -16.59
N ASN A 66 -2.38 -9.90 -17.26
CA ASN A 66 -3.45 -10.34 -18.14
C ASN A 66 -2.89 -10.79 -19.50
N ASN A 67 -2.86 -12.11 -19.75
CA ASN A 67 -2.29 -12.70 -20.98
C ASN A 67 -3.35 -13.22 -21.97
N GLY A 68 -4.66 -13.10 -21.69
CA GLY A 68 -5.69 -13.76 -22.50
C GLY A 68 -7.14 -13.37 -22.21
N PHE A 69 -8.06 -13.98 -22.96
CA PHE A 69 -9.51 -13.75 -22.88
C PHE A 69 -10.09 -14.68 -21.79
N LEU A 70 -10.79 -14.13 -20.78
CA LEU A 70 -11.45 -14.82 -19.63
C LEU A 70 -10.54 -15.21 -18.44
N ASP A 71 -9.46 -14.47 -18.19
CA ASP A 71 -8.58 -14.61 -17.01
C ASP A 71 -7.92 -16.01 -16.85
N LEU A 72 -7.96 -16.81 -17.92
CA LEU A 72 -7.39 -18.14 -17.95
C LEU A 72 -5.89 -18.04 -18.28
N GLY A 73 -5.06 -18.22 -17.26
CA GLY A 73 -3.60 -18.18 -17.39
C GLY A 73 -2.98 -16.85 -16.96
N ASP A 74 -3.73 -16.06 -16.18
CA ASP A 74 -3.16 -14.90 -15.51
C ASP A 74 -2.16 -15.34 -14.45
N SER A 75 -1.15 -14.49 -14.27
CA SER A 75 -0.07 -14.72 -13.34
C SER A 75 0.14 -13.48 -12.53
N ASP A 76 0.16 -13.65 -11.22
CA ASP A 76 0.47 -12.58 -10.30
C ASP A 76 1.98 -12.49 -10.13
N VAL A 77 2.54 -11.32 -10.38
CA VAL A 77 3.97 -11.07 -10.24
C VAL A 77 4.23 -9.94 -9.27
N ILE A 78 5.34 -10.06 -8.55
CA ILE A 78 5.78 -9.05 -7.59
C ILE A 78 6.60 -7.99 -8.33
N MET A 79 6.11 -6.75 -8.35
CA MET A 79 6.84 -5.60 -8.87
C MET A 79 7.28 -4.68 -7.73
N GLN A 80 8.59 -4.41 -7.63
CA GLN A 80 9.11 -3.48 -6.64
C GLN A 80 8.66 -2.05 -6.95
N MET A 81 8.33 -1.27 -5.91
CA MET A 81 7.77 0.07 -6.07
C MET A 81 8.72 1.04 -6.78
N ASP A 82 10.03 0.84 -6.66
CA ASP A 82 11.05 1.66 -7.32
C ASP A 82 11.15 1.43 -8.85
N THR A 83 10.56 0.34 -9.35
CA THR A 83 10.44 0.04 -10.79
C THR A 83 9.20 0.68 -11.43
N LEU A 84 8.36 1.31 -10.61
CA LEU A 84 7.10 1.92 -11.03
C LEU A 84 7.16 3.44 -10.92
N THR A 85 6.55 4.11 -11.88
CA THR A 85 6.36 5.56 -11.87
C THR A 85 4.89 5.90 -11.93
N TRP A 86 4.41 6.71 -10.99
CA TRP A 86 3.05 7.24 -11.04
C TRP A 86 2.94 8.34 -12.10
N LYS A 87 2.04 8.16 -13.06
CA LYS A 87 1.79 9.14 -14.12
C LYS A 87 0.35 9.05 -14.59
N ASP A 88 -0.33 10.20 -14.65
CA ASP A 88 -1.67 10.33 -15.22
C ASP A 88 -2.71 9.35 -14.64
N GLY A 89 -2.61 9.04 -13.35
CA GLY A 89 -3.53 8.13 -12.65
C GLY A 89 -3.20 6.64 -12.79
N ARG A 90 -2.04 6.29 -13.33
CA ARG A 90 -1.60 4.91 -13.57
C ARG A 90 -0.15 4.71 -13.12
N TYR A 91 0.25 3.45 -12.99
CA TYR A 91 1.66 3.11 -12.90
C TYR A 91 2.24 2.85 -14.29
N ALA A 92 3.48 3.27 -14.49
CA ALA A 92 4.25 2.99 -15.68
C ALA A 92 5.58 2.33 -15.31
N THR A 93 6.04 1.39 -16.15
CA THR A 93 7.34 0.75 -16.00
C THR A 93 8.13 0.79 -17.31
N THR A 94 9.47 0.77 -17.19
CA THR A 94 10.37 0.61 -18.33
C THR A 94 10.83 -0.83 -18.52
N MET A 95 10.36 -1.77 -17.69
CA MET A 95 10.67 -3.19 -17.81
C MET A 95 10.16 -3.75 -19.14
N THR A 96 10.94 -4.65 -19.73
CA THR A 96 10.54 -5.41 -20.91
C THR A 96 9.69 -6.61 -20.51
N SER A 97 8.98 -7.22 -21.47
CA SER A 97 8.25 -8.47 -21.23
C SER A 97 9.17 -9.61 -20.75
N GLU A 98 10.44 -9.62 -21.17
CA GLU A 98 11.44 -10.58 -20.70
C GLU A 98 11.78 -10.34 -19.22
N ASP A 99 11.97 -9.07 -18.82
CA ASP A 99 12.22 -8.73 -17.41
C ASP A 99 11.03 -9.13 -16.53
N ILE A 100 9.81 -8.86 -17.00
CA ILE A 100 8.56 -9.21 -16.29
C ILE A 100 8.41 -10.72 -16.16
N GLY A 101 8.68 -11.49 -17.22
CA GLY A 101 8.63 -12.96 -17.17
C GLY A 101 9.67 -13.59 -16.24
N GLY A 102 10.69 -12.84 -15.81
CA GLY A 102 11.67 -13.26 -14.81
C GLY A 102 11.34 -12.84 -13.38
N LEU A 103 10.25 -12.12 -13.15
CA LEU A 103 9.86 -11.68 -11.81
C LEU A 103 9.38 -12.84 -10.93
N PRO A 104 9.53 -12.71 -9.60
CA PRO A 104 8.92 -13.66 -8.67
C PRO A 104 7.39 -13.68 -8.84
N MET A 105 6.83 -14.89 -8.94
CA MET A 105 5.39 -15.07 -8.88
C MET A 105 4.89 -14.89 -7.45
N TRP A 106 3.71 -14.31 -7.32
CA TRP A 106 2.92 -14.29 -6.10
C TRP A 106 1.96 -15.49 -6.11
N ASP A 107 1.83 -16.15 -4.97
CA ASP A 107 0.94 -17.29 -4.73
C ASP A 107 0.41 -17.12 -3.30
N ASP A 108 -0.90 -16.87 -3.15
CA ASP A 108 -1.54 -16.43 -1.91
C ASP A 108 -1.94 -17.57 -0.94
#